data_AF-A0A3R8S0W7-F1
#
_entry.id   AF-A0A3R8S0W7-F1
#
_cell.length_a   1.000
_cell.length_b   1.000
_cell.length_c   1.000
_cell.angle_alpha   90.00
_cell.angle_beta   90.00
_cell.angle_gamma   90.00
#
_symmetry.space_group_name_H-M   'P 1'
#
loop_
_entity.id
_entity.type
_entity.pdbx_description
1 polymer ?
#
loop_
_entity_poly.entity_id
_entity_poly.type
_entity_poly.pdbx_seq_one_letter_code
_entity_poly.pdbx_strand_id
1 'polypeptide(L)'
;MVRIAHFSDLHYGPKNLIEADRCFGAAIDMAMASGVQAAVLSGDSTDHALDLHSPAAERLVAQVRRLADHCPVLMLQGTFSHEPPGTLSIFKSLGGRYPVHVVDQIGQVALMPNGCWQVSSSWRFDVLPDGLMALFSCVPTVNKAAVAATVGAGAAAEAVGEHLAVLLAGFAESHRRAQTLAVPSIGVSHGTVFGCMSEHGVPMAGFDHEFTTGALFAAEAQAFMLGHIHRHQAWDCEARHGQQRIAYAGSIGRFHYGEDGDKGWLLWEVDTSSAVCTLQPTPARRTVDIVFDGKPDLDTLRDAVAQQDVAGAFVRVRWTVADEDRHEVNRQAIQEALGAAAEVKLEGRIVPVVRTRAAGISQLDSLEQKVTAWAQATGVQHAGLLRCLGELVCSQPDEIAGRILEAKCLSCGDGGIKGV
;
A
#
# COMPACT_ATOMS: atom_id res chain seq x y z
N MET A 1 -13.36 -32.45 -6.65
CA MET A 1 -13.16 -31.03 -7.02
C MET A 1 -14.23 -30.12 -6.41
N VAL A 2 -13.82 -28.99 -5.82
CA VAL A 2 -14.68 -27.90 -5.32
C VAL A 2 -14.31 -26.58 -6.01
N ARG A 3 -15.32 -25.79 -6.39
CA ARG A 3 -15.16 -24.45 -6.99
C ARG A 3 -15.37 -23.36 -5.95
N ILE A 4 -14.40 -22.47 -5.79
CA ILE A 4 -14.42 -21.42 -4.75
C ILE A 4 -14.16 -20.06 -5.39
N ALA A 5 -15.00 -19.07 -5.07
CA ALA A 5 -14.71 -17.67 -5.35
C ALA A 5 -13.86 -17.08 -4.21
N HIS A 6 -12.66 -16.63 -4.52
CA HIS A 6 -11.77 -15.98 -3.56
C HIS A 6 -11.68 -14.49 -3.85
N PHE A 7 -12.25 -13.69 -2.94
CA PHE A 7 -12.20 -12.25 -2.91
C PHE A 7 -11.27 -11.79 -1.78
N SER A 8 -10.63 -10.64 -1.94
CA SER A 8 -9.80 -10.06 -0.90
C SER A 8 -9.75 -8.54 -1.02
N ASP A 9 -9.32 -7.89 0.06
CA ASP A 9 -8.97 -6.47 0.08
C ASP A 9 -10.05 -5.62 -0.60
N LEU A 10 -11.29 -5.71 -0.07
CA LEU A 10 -12.44 -5.02 -0.65
C LEU A 10 -12.43 -3.52 -0.31
N HIS A 11 -11.87 -3.17 0.84
CA HIS A 11 -11.68 -1.80 1.32
C HIS A 11 -12.94 -0.93 1.19
N TYR A 12 -14.11 -1.44 1.61
CA TYR A 12 -15.31 -0.63 1.66
C TYR A 12 -15.11 0.53 2.64
N GLY A 13 -15.40 1.73 2.18
CA GLY A 13 -15.35 2.94 2.99
C GLY A 13 -15.83 4.15 2.19
N PRO A 14 -16.09 5.30 2.81
CA PRO A 14 -16.68 6.46 2.13
C PRO A 14 -15.91 6.89 0.88
N LYS A 15 -14.58 6.80 0.91
CA LYS A 15 -13.70 7.16 -0.21
C LYS A 15 -13.73 6.14 -1.35
N ASN A 16 -13.84 4.85 -1.02
CA ASN A 16 -13.68 3.75 -1.97
C ASN A 16 -15.01 3.16 -2.44
N LEU A 17 -16.14 3.55 -1.83
CA LEU A 17 -17.45 2.92 -1.99
C LEU A 17 -17.85 2.70 -3.46
N ILE A 18 -17.73 3.72 -4.30
CA ILE A 18 -18.16 3.63 -5.70
C ILE A 18 -17.34 2.57 -6.47
N GLU A 19 -16.03 2.55 -6.25
CA GLU A 19 -15.12 1.59 -6.90
C GLU A 19 -15.33 0.17 -6.33
N ALA A 20 -15.34 0.05 -5.00
CA ALA A 20 -15.50 -1.22 -4.29
C ALA A 20 -16.84 -1.89 -4.61
N ASP A 21 -17.96 -1.14 -4.60
CA ASP A 21 -19.30 -1.67 -4.89
C ASP A 21 -19.47 -2.06 -6.35
N ARG A 22 -18.96 -1.24 -7.29
CA ARG A 22 -18.99 -1.58 -8.71
C ARG A 22 -18.21 -2.86 -9.00
N CYS A 23 -16.99 -2.97 -8.46
CA CYS A 23 -16.12 -4.11 -8.71
C CYS A 23 -16.61 -5.38 -8.01
N PHE A 24 -16.95 -5.30 -6.72
CA PHE A 24 -17.42 -6.45 -5.96
C PHE A 24 -18.80 -6.93 -6.45
N GLY A 25 -19.70 -6.00 -6.78
CA GLY A 25 -21.00 -6.33 -7.35
C GLY A 25 -20.89 -7.12 -8.66
N ALA A 26 -20.01 -6.68 -9.57
CA ALA A 26 -19.73 -7.41 -10.82
C ALA A 26 -19.01 -8.75 -10.56
N ALA A 27 -18.11 -8.80 -9.56
CA ALA A 27 -17.42 -10.02 -9.17
C ALA A 27 -18.40 -11.09 -8.65
N ILE A 28 -19.40 -10.68 -7.86
CA ILE A 28 -20.48 -11.57 -7.40
C ILE A 28 -21.27 -12.11 -8.60
N ASP A 29 -21.66 -11.27 -9.56
CA ASP A 29 -22.36 -11.72 -10.76
C ASP A 29 -21.57 -12.77 -11.54
N MET A 30 -20.26 -12.54 -11.74
CA MET A 30 -19.38 -13.49 -12.42
C MET A 30 -19.20 -14.80 -11.62
N ALA A 31 -19.07 -14.72 -10.29
CA ALA A 31 -18.96 -15.89 -9.43
C ALA A 31 -20.24 -16.74 -9.47
N MET A 32 -21.41 -16.09 -9.43
CA MET A 32 -22.71 -16.75 -9.56
C MET A 32 -22.85 -17.46 -10.92
N ALA A 33 -22.46 -16.79 -12.01
CA ALA A 33 -22.46 -17.38 -13.35
C ALA A 33 -21.48 -18.55 -13.49
N SER A 34 -20.39 -18.56 -12.70
CA SER A 34 -19.38 -19.61 -12.68
C SER A 34 -19.79 -20.84 -11.86
N GLY A 35 -20.92 -20.78 -11.14
CA GLY A 35 -21.45 -21.89 -10.34
C GLY A 35 -20.54 -22.27 -9.17
N VAL A 36 -19.97 -21.28 -8.48
CA VAL A 36 -19.12 -21.52 -7.31
C VAL A 36 -19.90 -22.16 -6.16
N GLN A 37 -19.24 -23.05 -5.43
CA GLN A 37 -19.87 -23.81 -4.34
C GLN A 37 -19.66 -23.16 -2.97
N ALA A 38 -18.68 -22.27 -2.86
CA ALA A 38 -18.45 -21.43 -1.69
C ALA A 38 -17.70 -20.15 -2.10
N ALA A 39 -17.77 -19.14 -1.24
CA ALA A 39 -16.98 -17.93 -1.36
C ALA A 39 -16.10 -17.70 -0.12
N VAL A 40 -14.90 -17.16 -0.35
CA VAL A 40 -13.93 -16.79 0.69
C VAL A 40 -13.58 -15.31 0.52
N LEU A 41 -13.78 -14.53 1.57
CA LEU A 41 -13.27 -13.16 1.71
C LEU A 41 -12.08 -13.24 2.66
N SER A 42 -10.86 -13.11 2.15
CA SER A 42 -9.61 -13.33 2.91
C SER A 42 -9.11 -12.10 3.67
N GLY A 43 -10.02 -11.26 4.18
CA GLY A 43 -9.70 -10.08 5.01
C GLY A 43 -9.81 -8.74 4.31
N ASP A 44 -9.73 -7.67 5.12
CA ASP A 44 -9.80 -6.25 4.74
C ASP A 44 -11.01 -5.93 3.85
N SER A 45 -12.19 -6.39 4.28
CA SER A 45 -13.47 -6.07 3.67
C SER A 45 -13.80 -4.58 3.82
N THR A 46 -13.29 -3.95 4.87
CA THR A 46 -13.47 -2.52 5.18
C THR A 46 -12.15 -1.75 5.09
N ASP A 47 -12.19 -0.50 4.66
CA ASP A 47 -11.02 0.39 4.55
C ASP A 47 -10.50 0.88 5.92
N HIS A 48 -11.37 0.85 6.92
CA HIS A 48 -11.13 1.17 8.32
C HIS A 48 -12.38 0.75 9.12
N ALA A 49 -12.37 0.96 10.43
CA ALA A 49 -13.57 0.81 11.25
C ALA A 49 -14.75 1.63 10.66
N LEU A 50 -15.79 0.96 10.19
CA LEU A 50 -16.97 1.62 9.63
C LEU A 50 -18.08 1.74 10.67
N ASP A 51 -18.65 2.93 10.75
CA ASP A 51 -19.91 3.11 11.44
C ASP A 51 -21.03 2.32 10.74
N LEU A 52 -21.87 1.63 11.52
CA LEU A 52 -22.94 0.79 10.99
C LEU A 52 -23.96 1.57 10.13
N HIS A 53 -24.15 2.86 10.42
CA HIS A 53 -25.05 3.74 9.67
C HIS A 53 -24.42 4.28 8.37
N SER A 54 -23.14 4.00 8.12
CA SER A 54 -22.47 4.48 6.91
C SER A 54 -23.04 3.78 5.66
N PRO A 55 -23.21 4.50 4.54
CA PRO A 55 -23.63 3.87 3.28
C PRO A 55 -22.67 2.75 2.83
N ALA A 56 -21.38 2.85 3.16
CA ALA A 56 -20.41 1.80 2.84
C ALA A 56 -20.67 0.50 3.62
N ALA A 57 -21.00 0.58 4.91
CA ALA A 57 -21.37 -0.59 5.70
C ALA A 57 -22.66 -1.23 5.18
N GLU A 58 -23.70 -0.43 4.88
CA GLU A 58 -24.96 -0.92 4.30
C GLU A 58 -24.72 -1.68 2.98
N ARG A 59 -23.92 -1.10 2.08
CA ARG A 59 -23.61 -1.71 0.78
C ARG A 59 -22.81 -2.98 0.89
N LEU A 60 -21.78 -3.01 1.76
CA LEU A 60 -21.02 -4.22 2.02
C LEU A 60 -21.94 -5.34 2.53
N VAL A 61 -22.79 -5.04 3.51
CA VAL A 61 -23.77 -5.99 4.06
C VAL A 61 -24.72 -6.50 2.98
N ALA A 62 -25.24 -5.61 2.12
CA ALA A 62 -26.12 -6.00 1.03
C ALA A 62 -25.44 -6.93 0.01
N GLN A 63 -24.19 -6.64 -0.36
CA GLN A 63 -23.44 -7.49 -1.31
C GLN A 63 -23.06 -8.84 -0.70
N VAL A 64 -22.62 -8.89 0.56
CA VAL A 64 -22.35 -10.16 1.24
C VAL A 64 -23.61 -10.99 1.39
N ARG A 65 -24.76 -10.37 1.73
CA ARG A 65 -26.06 -11.06 1.74
C ARG A 65 -26.39 -11.64 0.37
N ARG A 66 -26.25 -10.86 -0.70
CA ARG A 66 -26.50 -11.32 -2.07
C ARG A 66 -25.63 -12.50 -2.46
N LEU A 67 -24.35 -12.48 -2.07
CA LEU A 67 -23.44 -13.61 -2.25
C LEU A 67 -23.87 -14.83 -1.42
N ALA A 68 -24.31 -14.62 -0.18
CA ALA A 68 -24.83 -15.65 0.72
C ALA A 68 -26.18 -16.25 0.26
N ASP A 69 -26.94 -15.55 -0.59
CA ASP A 69 -28.12 -16.13 -1.23
C ASP A 69 -27.76 -17.16 -2.33
N HIS A 70 -26.52 -17.11 -2.84
CA HIS A 70 -26.02 -18.04 -3.85
C HIS A 70 -25.21 -19.20 -3.29
N CYS A 71 -24.28 -18.94 -2.36
CA CYS A 71 -23.39 -19.95 -1.80
C CYS A 71 -22.96 -19.62 -0.36
N PRO A 72 -22.45 -20.59 0.41
CA PRO A 72 -21.90 -20.35 1.75
C PRO A 72 -20.67 -19.44 1.68
N VAL A 73 -20.60 -18.47 2.59
CA VAL A 73 -19.53 -17.46 2.62
C VAL A 73 -18.67 -17.65 3.85
N LEU A 74 -17.36 -17.63 3.67
CA LEU A 74 -16.36 -17.57 4.73
C LEU A 74 -15.70 -16.18 4.70
N MET A 75 -15.78 -15.44 5.79
CA MET A 75 -15.15 -14.12 5.94
C MET A 75 -14.06 -14.18 7.01
N LEU A 76 -12.81 -14.08 6.59
CA LEU A 76 -11.66 -14.02 7.48
C LEU A 76 -11.45 -12.57 7.94
N GLN A 77 -11.15 -12.38 9.23
CA GLN A 77 -10.72 -11.08 9.72
C GLN A 77 -9.30 -10.77 9.18
N GLY A 78 -9.18 -9.62 8.51
CA GLY A 78 -7.93 -9.03 8.10
C GLY A 78 -7.28 -8.23 9.23
N THR A 79 -6.60 -7.14 8.86
CA THR A 79 -5.80 -6.35 9.79
C THR A 79 -6.66 -5.62 10.82
N PHE A 80 -6.10 -5.39 12.01
CA PHE A 80 -6.80 -4.71 13.10
C PHE A 80 -7.07 -3.22 12.82
N SER A 81 -6.36 -2.60 11.88
CA SER A 81 -6.61 -1.22 11.45
C SER A 81 -7.80 -1.11 10.50
N HIS A 82 -7.99 -2.11 9.65
CA HIS A 82 -9.10 -2.20 8.70
C HIS A 82 -10.35 -2.76 9.38
N GLU A 83 -10.20 -3.86 10.12
CA GLU A 83 -11.28 -4.62 10.76
C GLU A 83 -10.97 -4.87 12.25
N PRO A 84 -11.16 -3.87 13.13
CA PRO A 84 -11.04 -4.09 14.57
C PRO A 84 -11.93 -5.24 15.07
N PRO A 85 -11.58 -5.91 16.19
CA PRO A 85 -12.34 -7.04 16.70
C PRO A 85 -13.83 -6.72 16.87
N GLY A 86 -14.68 -7.56 16.31
CA GLY A 86 -16.13 -7.37 16.31
C GLY A 86 -16.70 -6.67 15.08
N THR A 87 -15.87 -6.06 14.22
CA THR A 87 -16.32 -5.42 12.96
C THR A 87 -17.12 -6.40 12.09
N LEU A 88 -16.62 -7.63 11.95
CA LEU A 88 -17.28 -8.66 11.15
C LEU A 88 -18.43 -9.37 11.87
N SER A 89 -18.69 -9.09 13.16
CA SER A 89 -19.69 -9.83 13.95
C SER A 89 -21.11 -9.73 13.38
N ILE A 90 -21.45 -8.59 12.76
CA ILE A 90 -22.76 -8.35 12.16
C ILE A 90 -23.07 -9.33 11.03
N PHE A 91 -22.04 -9.81 10.33
CA PHE A 91 -22.22 -10.71 9.18
C PHE A 91 -22.67 -12.11 9.61
N LYS A 92 -22.37 -12.53 10.85
CA LYS A 92 -22.87 -13.78 11.45
C LYS A 92 -24.40 -13.83 11.54
N SER A 93 -25.05 -12.66 11.56
CA SER A 93 -26.50 -12.52 11.70
C SER A 93 -27.25 -12.36 10.38
N LEU A 94 -26.56 -12.46 9.24
CA LEU A 94 -27.19 -12.29 7.92
C LEU A 94 -28.07 -13.51 7.57
N GLY A 95 -29.34 -13.24 7.29
CA GLY A 95 -30.34 -14.24 6.90
C GLY A 95 -30.40 -14.52 5.40
N GLY A 96 -29.27 -14.85 4.78
CA GLY A 96 -29.23 -15.35 3.39
C GLY A 96 -29.66 -16.82 3.28
N ARG A 97 -29.78 -17.34 2.06
CA ARG A 97 -30.06 -18.78 1.82
C ARG A 97 -28.99 -19.69 2.42
N TYR A 98 -27.74 -19.28 2.40
CA TYR A 98 -26.60 -19.97 2.98
C TYR A 98 -25.96 -19.14 4.10
N PRO A 99 -25.31 -19.77 5.08
CA PRO A 99 -24.70 -19.07 6.20
C PRO A 99 -23.42 -18.32 5.80
N VAL A 100 -23.19 -17.20 6.50
CA VAL A 100 -21.90 -16.50 6.52
C VAL A 100 -21.15 -16.92 7.78
N HIS A 101 -20.01 -17.57 7.62
CA HIS A 101 -19.11 -17.91 8.70
C HIS A 101 -17.98 -16.88 8.80
N VAL A 102 -17.86 -16.25 9.96
CA VAL A 102 -16.80 -15.27 10.23
C VAL A 102 -15.70 -15.94 11.03
N VAL A 103 -14.49 -15.90 10.48
CA VAL A 103 -13.26 -16.42 11.09
C VAL A 103 -12.52 -15.25 11.73
N ASP A 104 -12.72 -15.08 13.03
CA ASP A 104 -12.02 -14.11 13.89
C ASP A 104 -11.01 -14.79 14.84
N GLN A 105 -10.86 -16.12 14.74
CA GLN A 105 -9.92 -16.93 15.51
C GLN A 105 -9.29 -18.02 14.64
N ILE A 106 -8.11 -18.50 15.06
CA ILE A 106 -7.44 -19.64 14.43
C ILE A 106 -8.32 -20.89 14.60
N GLY A 107 -8.62 -21.58 13.51
CA GLY A 107 -9.54 -22.71 13.56
C GLY A 107 -9.63 -23.48 12.24
N GLN A 108 -10.29 -24.65 12.30
CA GLN A 108 -10.72 -25.35 11.11
C GLN A 108 -12.23 -25.28 10.94
N VAL A 109 -12.67 -25.17 9.70
CA VAL A 109 -14.09 -25.27 9.32
C VAL A 109 -14.26 -26.19 8.13
N ALA A 110 -15.31 -26.99 8.18
CA ALA A 110 -15.69 -27.92 7.13
C ALA A 110 -16.90 -27.38 6.36
N LEU A 111 -16.80 -27.38 5.04
CA LEU A 111 -17.95 -27.13 4.15
C LEU A 111 -18.73 -28.44 4.01
N MET A 112 -20.01 -28.42 4.36
CA MET A 112 -20.88 -29.60 4.33
C MET A 112 -21.76 -29.63 3.06
N PRO A 113 -22.24 -30.80 2.60
CA PRO A 113 -23.08 -30.93 1.40
C PRO A 113 -24.37 -30.12 1.38
N ASN A 114 -24.90 -29.77 2.55
CA ASN A 114 -26.08 -28.91 2.70
C ASN A 114 -25.76 -27.42 2.56
N GLY A 115 -24.48 -27.05 2.35
CA GLY A 115 -24.02 -25.67 2.30
C GLY A 115 -23.84 -25.04 3.69
N CYS A 116 -23.78 -25.82 4.76
CA CYS A 116 -23.48 -25.29 6.09
C CYS A 116 -21.98 -25.38 6.40
N TRP A 117 -21.53 -24.50 7.28
CA TRP A 117 -20.19 -24.54 7.88
C TRP A 117 -20.26 -25.31 9.21
N GLN A 118 -19.43 -26.34 9.35
CA GLN A 118 -19.20 -27.01 10.63
C GLN A 118 -17.85 -26.56 11.19
N VAL A 119 -17.83 -26.05 12.41
CA VAL A 119 -16.63 -25.49 13.05
C VAL A 119 -16.00 -26.52 13.98
N SER A 120 -14.67 -26.61 14.00
CA SER A 120 -13.97 -27.44 14.98
C SER A 120 -14.18 -26.93 16.41
N SER A 121 -14.19 -27.83 17.39
CA SER A 121 -14.31 -27.47 18.81
C SER A 121 -13.06 -26.78 19.38
N SER A 122 -11.94 -26.87 18.66
CA SER A 122 -10.66 -26.24 18.97
C SER A 122 -10.03 -25.66 17.69
N TRP A 123 -8.73 -25.37 17.70
CA TRP A 123 -8.00 -24.81 16.57
C TRP A 123 -7.96 -25.74 15.33
N ARG A 124 -8.26 -27.05 15.49
CA ARG A 124 -8.40 -28.02 14.40
C ARG A 124 -9.39 -29.13 14.76
N PHE A 125 -9.81 -29.92 13.78
CA PHE A 125 -10.57 -31.15 14.01
C PHE A 125 -9.67 -32.29 14.49
N ASP A 126 -10.04 -32.93 15.60
CA ASP A 126 -9.43 -34.23 15.99
C ASP A 126 -9.95 -35.37 15.11
N VAL A 127 -11.24 -35.31 14.77
CA VAL A 127 -11.93 -36.22 13.83
C VAL A 127 -12.67 -35.36 12.81
N LEU A 128 -12.46 -35.65 11.52
CA LEU A 128 -13.10 -34.90 10.44
C LEU A 128 -14.59 -35.24 10.38
N PRO A 129 -15.47 -34.27 10.08
CA PRO A 129 -16.90 -34.52 9.92
C PRO A 129 -17.19 -35.48 8.76
N ASP A 130 -18.11 -36.41 8.95
CA ASP A 130 -18.50 -37.35 7.90
C ASP A 130 -19.12 -36.62 6.70
N GLY A 131 -18.64 -36.94 5.50
CA GLY A 131 -19.17 -36.42 4.24
C GLY A 131 -18.86 -34.95 3.97
N LEU A 132 -17.88 -34.33 4.66
CA LEU A 132 -17.44 -32.98 4.33
C LEU A 132 -16.98 -32.87 2.86
N MET A 133 -17.27 -31.73 2.23
CA MET A 133 -16.89 -31.44 0.85
C MET A 133 -15.49 -30.83 0.73
N ALA A 134 -15.10 -30.02 1.71
CA ALA A 134 -13.81 -29.34 1.75
C ALA A 134 -13.46 -28.97 3.20
N LEU A 135 -12.17 -29.01 3.52
CA LEU A 135 -11.63 -28.62 4.82
C LEU A 135 -10.88 -27.28 4.68
N PHE A 136 -11.23 -26.31 5.50
CA PHE A 136 -10.58 -25.01 5.56
C PHE A 136 -9.81 -24.86 6.86
N SER A 137 -8.53 -24.50 6.79
CA SER A 137 -7.69 -24.12 7.92
C SER A 137 -7.45 -22.62 7.86
N CYS A 138 -7.97 -21.90 8.85
CA CYS A 138 -8.04 -20.46 8.80
C CYS A 138 -7.16 -19.82 9.87
N VAL A 139 -6.35 -18.85 9.46
CA VAL A 139 -5.45 -18.08 10.33
C VAL A 139 -5.72 -16.60 10.07
N PRO A 140 -6.58 -15.94 10.86
CA PRO A 140 -6.79 -14.50 10.78
C PRO A 140 -5.50 -13.73 11.10
N THR A 141 -5.45 -12.44 10.78
CA THR A 141 -4.28 -11.61 11.09
C THR A 141 -3.92 -11.67 12.58
N VAL A 142 -2.63 -11.88 12.88
CA VAL A 142 -2.12 -11.94 14.25
C VAL A 142 -1.85 -10.52 14.77
N ASN A 143 -2.27 -10.25 16.00
CA ASN A 143 -1.94 -8.99 16.67
C ASN A 143 -0.47 -9.00 17.13
N LYS A 144 0.43 -8.42 16.31
CA LYS A 144 1.86 -8.29 16.64
C LYS A 144 2.10 -7.61 17.99
N ALA A 145 1.27 -6.65 18.41
CA ALA A 145 1.42 -5.99 19.69
C ALA A 145 1.17 -6.94 20.88
N ALA A 146 0.24 -7.90 20.73
CA ALA A 146 -0.01 -8.92 21.74
C ALA A 146 1.19 -9.88 21.89
N VAL A 147 1.85 -10.23 20.78
CA VAL A 147 3.08 -11.03 20.82
C VAL A 147 4.23 -10.23 21.41
N ALA A 148 4.39 -8.97 20.99
CA ALA A 148 5.39 -8.04 21.53
C ALA A 148 5.28 -7.83 23.05
N ALA A 149 4.06 -7.85 23.59
CA ALA A 149 3.84 -7.78 25.04
C ALA A 149 4.40 -8.99 25.80
N THR A 150 4.59 -10.13 25.12
CA THR A 150 5.10 -11.37 25.71
C THR A 150 6.59 -11.56 25.47
N VAL A 151 7.08 -11.32 24.25
CA VAL A 151 8.49 -11.60 23.86
C VAL A 151 9.35 -10.34 23.72
N GLY A 152 8.76 -9.15 23.87
CA GLY A 152 9.42 -7.86 23.64
C GLY A 152 9.30 -7.40 22.18
N ALA A 153 9.25 -6.07 21.98
CA ALA A 153 9.01 -5.47 20.66
C ALA A 153 10.07 -5.83 19.60
N GLY A 154 11.34 -5.95 20.00
CA GLY A 154 12.44 -6.26 19.07
C GLY A 154 12.42 -7.70 18.53
N ALA A 155 11.82 -8.65 19.26
CA ALA A 155 11.74 -10.06 18.88
C ALA A 155 10.35 -10.46 18.34
N ALA A 156 9.38 -9.55 18.39
CA ALA A 156 7.98 -9.87 18.10
C ALA A 156 7.77 -10.37 16.66
N ALA A 157 8.42 -9.74 15.68
CA ALA A 157 8.24 -10.11 14.28
C ALA A 157 8.77 -11.52 13.97
N GLU A 158 9.97 -11.84 14.46
CA GLU A 158 10.56 -13.18 14.34
C GLU A 158 9.72 -14.23 15.07
N ALA A 159 9.31 -13.97 16.31
CA ALA A 159 8.47 -14.88 17.08
C ALA A 159 7.11 -15.14 16.41
N VAL A 160 6.49 -14.12 15.80
CA VAL A 160 5.25 -14.29 15.03
C VAL A 160 5.48 -15.27 13.88
N GLY A 161 6.53 -15.07 13.08
CA GLY A 161 6.86 -15.95 11.96
C GLY A 161 7.12 -17.39 12.41
N GLU A 162 7.89 -17.59 13.49
CA GLU A 162 8.18 -18.91 14.04
C GLU A 162 6.92 -19.63 14.55
N HIS A 163 6.09 -18.94 15.35
CA HIS A 163 4.86 -19.52 15.88
C HIS A 163 3.84 -19.83 14.78
N LEU A 164 3.73 -18.98 13.76
CA LEU A 164 2.89 -19.24 12.59
C LEU A 164 3.40 -20.45 11.80
N ALA A 165 4.71 -20.60 11.60
CA ALA A 165 5.26 -21.76 10.93
C ALA A 165 4.94 -23.07 11.68
N VAL A 166 5.06 -23.07 13.02
CA VAL A 166 4.69 -24.23 13.86
C VAL A 166 3.19 -24.53 13.77
N LEU A 167 2.34 -23.51 13.83
CA LEU A 167 0.89 -23.64 13.70
C LEU A 167 0.50 -24.25 12.35
N LEU A 168 1.06 -23.71 11.26
CA LEU A 168 0.80 -24.17 9.89
C LEU A 168 1.20 -25.63 9.71
N ALA A 169 2.40 -26.02 10.16
CA ALA A 169 2.82 -27.42 10.18
C ALA A 169 1.88 -28.31 11.02
N GLY A 170 1.27 -27.74 12.07
CA GLY A 170 0.26 -28.39 12.88
C GLY A 170 -1.02 -28.79 12.14
N PHE A 171 -1.36 -28.14 11.01
CA PHE A 171 -2.52 -28.51 10.19
C PHE A 171 -2.26 -29.68 9.24
N ALA A 172 -0.99 -29.99 8.95
CA ALA A 172 -0.63 -31.02 7.95
C ALA A 172 -1.26 -32.38 8.24
N GLU A 173 -1.38 -32.75 9.52
CA GLU A 173 -2.01 -34.02 9.91
C GLU A 173 -3.50 -34.11 9.53
N SER A 174 -4.29 -33.06 9.77
CA SER A 174 -5.71 -33.06 9.39
C SER A 174 -5.88 -32.94 7.87
N HIS A 175 -5.00 -32.23 7.17
CA HIS A 175 -5.00 -32.20 5.70
C HIS A 175 -4.66 -33.55 5.08
N ARG A 176 -3.69 -34.30 5.62
CA ARG A 176 -3.43 -35.68 5.17
C ARG A 176 -4.64 -36.59 5.38
N ARG A 177 -5.33 -36.47 6.52
CA ARG A 177 -6.57 -37.22 6.77
C ARG A 177 -7.67 -36.85 5.79
N ALA A 178 -7.86 -35.57 5.50
CA ALA A 178 -8.80 -35.11 4.49
C ALA A 178 -8.46 -35.71 3.12
N GLN A 179 -7.17 -35.74 2.77
CA GLN A 179 -6.73 -36.36 1.54
C GLN A 179 -7.04 -37.86 1.47
N THR A 180 -6.84 -38.63 2.55
CA THR A 180 -7.21 -40.06 2.58
C THR A 180 -8.71 -40.30 2.39
N LEU A 181 -9.53 -39.29 2.70
CA LEU A 181 -10.98 -39.29 2.49
C LEU A 181 -11.39 -38.69 1.14
N ALA A 182 -10.42 -38.39 0.27
CA ALA A 182 -10.61 -37.70 -1.00
C ALA A 182 -11.32 -36.32 -0.84
N VAL A 183 -10.95 -35.59 0.22
CA VAL A 183 -11.44 -34.24 0.50
C VAL A 183 -10.32 -33.20 0.25
N PRO A 184 -10.58 -32.14 -0.55
CA PRO A 184 -9.64 -31.05 -0.74
C PRO A 184 -9.43 -30.23 0.54
N SER A 185 -8.19 -29.83 0.78
CA SER A 185 -7.79 -28.99 1.90
C SER A 185 -7.37 -27.59 1.44
N ILE A 186 -7.87 -26.56 2.13
CA ILE A 186 -7.66 -25.15 1.81
C ILE A 186 -7.13 -24.41 3.04
N GLY A 187 -6.02 -23.69 2.90
CA GLY A 187 -5.58 -22.68 3.86
C GLY A 187 -6.15 -21.31 3.52
N VAL A 188 -6.52 -20.52 4.53
CA VAL A 188 -6.96 -19.12 4.35
C VAL A 188 -6.26 -18.24 5.37
N SER A 189 -5.64 -17.15 4.92
CA SER A 189 -4.97 -16.20 5.82
C SER A 189 -4.90 -14.80 5.23
N HIS A 190 -4.52 -13.83 6.05
CA HIS A 190 -4.30 -12.43 5.68
C HIS A 190 -3.00 -11.91 6.28
N GLY A 191 -2.02 -11.65 5.42
CA GLY A 191 -0.69 -11.19 5.81
C GLY A 191 0.33 -11.28 4.68
N THR A 192 1.59 -10.98 5.00
CA THR A 192 2.67 -10.78 4.02
C THR A 192 3.55 -12.02 3.90
N VAL A 193 3.77 -12.48 2.67
CA VAL A 193 4.74 -13.52 2.33
C VAL A 193 6.08 -12.88 2.00
N PHE A 194 7.15 -13.37 2.60
CA PHE A 194 8.50 -12.92 2.32
C PHE A 194 8.81 -12.91 0.82
N GLY A 195 9.23 -11.74 0.32
CA GLY A 195 9.59 -11.55 -1.09
C GLY A 195 8.41 -11.40 -2.04
N CYS A 196 7.18 -11.24 -1.55
CA CYS A 196 6.04 -10.89 -2.41
C CYS A 196 6.23 -9.52 -3.08
N MET A 197 5.58 -9.36 -4.23
CA MET A 197 5.58 -8.09 -4.97
C MET A 197 4.43 -7.23 -4.50
N SER A 198 4.69 -5.96 -4.17
CA SER A 198 3.63 -4.98 -3.90
C SER A 198 2.81 -4.67 -5.15
N GLU A 199 1.68 -3.99 -4.96
CA GLU A 199 0.85 -3.43 -6.01
C GLU A 199 1.57 -2.44 -6.91
N HIS A 200 2.71 -1.90 -6.49
CA HIS A 200 3.57 -1.03 -7.30
C HIS A 200 4.79 -1.76 -7.90
N GLY A 201 4.81 -3.10 -7.85
CA GLY A 201 5.90 -3.89 -8.43
C GLY A 201 7.21 -3.79 -7.66
N VAL A 202 7.16 -3.40 -6.38
CA VAL A 202 8.33 -3.35 -5.50
C VAL A 202 8.36 -4.62 -4.65
N PRO A 203 9.46 -5.39 -4.63
CA PRO A 203 9.60 -6.52 -3.71
C PRO A 203 9.51 -6.01 -2.27
N MET A 204 8.63 -6.63 -1.48
CA MET A 204 8.54 -6.30 -0.06
C MET A 204 9.75 -6.87 0.68
N ALA A 205 10.63 -5.97 1.11
CA ALA A 205 11.80 -6.26 1.94
C ALA A 205 11.57 -5.71 3.35
N GLY A 206 11.82 -6.52 4.37
CA GLY A 206 11.58 -6.15 5.77
C GLY A 206 11.54 -7.37 6.68
N PHE A 207 11.48 -7.16 8.00
CA PHE A 207 11.30 -8.23 8.98
C PHE A 207 9.84 -8.46 9.36
N ASP A 208 8.92 -7.67 8.80
CA ASP A 208 7.50 -7.69 9.13
C ASP A 208 6.69 -8.79 8.43
N HIS A 209 7.33 -9.68 7.68
CA HIS A 209 6.65 -10.78 6.98
C HIS A 209 6.13 -11.83 7.95
N GLU A 210 4.82 -12.05 7.96
CA GLU A 210 4.22 -13.10 8.78
C GLU A 210 4.48 -14.52 8.22
N PHE A 211 4.69 -14.64 6.91
CA PHE A 211 4.75 -15.92 6.22
C PHE A 211 5.99 -16.09 5.36
N THR A 212 6.40 -17.36 5.19
CA THR A 212 7.26 -17.81 4.10
C THR A 212 6.49 -18.81 3.24
N THR A 213 6.83 -18.93 1.96
CA THR A 213 6.23 -19.96 1.09
C THR A 213 6.46 -21.36 1.64
N GLY A 214 7.64 -21.62 2.22
CA GLY A 214 7.97 -22.90 2.87
C GLY A 214 7.03 -23.22 4.04
N ALA A 215 6.74 -22.26 4.92
CA ALA A 215 5.81 -22.46 6.04
C ALA A 215 4.38 -22.71 5.56
N LEU A 216 3.93 -22.00 4.52
CA LEU A 216 2.60 -22.19 3.94
C LEU A 216 2.45 -23.56 3.27
N PHE A 217 3.45 -24.01 2.49
CA PHE A 217 3.44 -25.35 1.90
C PHE A 217 3.62 -26.47 2.94
N ALA A 218 4.27 -26.19 4.08
CA ALA A 218 4.37 -27.13 5.19
C ALA A 218 3.02 -27.41 5.86
N ALA A 219 1.99 -26.58 5.60
CA ALA A 219 0.63 -26.91 6.00
C ALA A 219 0.05 -28.08 5.19
N GLU A 220 0.61 -28.45 4.04
CA GLU A 220 0.12 -29.54 3.17
C GLU A 220 -1.33 -29.34 2.67
N ALA A 221 -1.81 -28.09 2.57
CA ALA A 221 -3.07 -27.77 1.92
C ALA A 221 -2.89 -27.74 0.39
N GLN A 222 -3.91 -28.15 -0.38
CA GLN A 222 -3.83 -28.07 -1.85
C GLN A 222 -3.87 -26.62 -2.33
N ALA A 223 -4.74 -25.80 -1.74
CA ALA A 223 -4.82 -24.37 -2.03
C ALA A 223 -4.54 -23.55 -0.76
N PHE A 224 -3.82 -22.43 -0.90
CA PHE A 224 -3.68 -21.44 0.16
C PHE A 224 -4.10 -20.06 -0.37
N MET A 225 -5.22 -19.56 0.15
CA MET A 225 -5.85 -18.31 -0.25
C MET A 225 -5.40 -17.18 0.67
N LEU A 226 -4.72 -16.18 0.10
CA LEU A 226 -4.16 -15.06 0.86
C LEU A 226 -4.81 -13.72 0.48
N GLY A 227 -4.98 -12.86 1.49
CA GLY A 227 -5.22 -11.42 1.37
C GLY A 227 -4.08 -10.59 1.93
N HIS A 228 -4.18 -9.26 1.83
CA HIS A 228 -3.27 -8.20 2.31
C HIS A 228 -2.48 -7.53 1.18
N ILE A 229 -2.10 -8.31 0.16
CA ILE A 229 -1.31 -7.81 -0.96
C ILE A 229 -2.24 -7.53 -2.13
N HIS A 230 -2.34 -6.25 -2.50
CA HIS A 230 -3.25 -5.77 -3.54
C HIS A 230 -2.85 -6.17 -4.97
N ARG A 231 -1.78 -6.96 -5.12
CA ARG A 231 -1.32 -7.56 -6.38
C ARG A 231 -1.57 -9.06 -6.42
N HIS A 232 -2.28 -9.51 -7.45
CA HIS A 232 -2.37 -10.93 -7.75
C HIS A 232 -0.98 -11.51 -8.05
N GLN A 233 -0.65 -12.61 -7.35
CA GLN A 233 0.56 -13.41 -7.55
C GLN A 233 0.36 -14.79 -6.95
N ALA A 234 1.12 -15.77 -7.42
CA ALA A 234 0.99 -17.16 -7.00
C ALA A 234 2.34 -17.88 -6.94
N TRP A 235 2.39 -18.94 -6.13
CA TRP A 235 3.51 -19.85 -6.01
C TRP A 235 3.02 -21.29 -6.07
N ASP A 236 3.79 -22.14 -6.76
CA ASP A 236 3.50 -23.55 -6.93
C ASP A 236 4.55 -24.41 -6.24
N CYS A 237 4.12 -25.56 -5.72
CA CYS A 237 5.00 -26.59 -5.20
C CYS A 237 4.44 -27.97 -5.57
N GLU A 238 5.27 -28.79 -6.21
CA GLU A 238 4.98 -30.21 -6.37
C GLU A 238 5.35 -30.94 -5.08
N ALA A 239 4.34 -31.44 -4.38
CA ALA A 239 4.51 -32.18 -3.14
C ALA A 239 4.19 -33.66 -3.33
N ARG A 240 4.49 -34.47 -2.30
CA ARG A 240 4.20 -35.92 -2.28
C ARG A 240 2.75 -36.28 -2.64
N HIS A 241 1.86 -35.34 -2.40
CA HIS A 241 0.42 -35.49 -2.39
C HIS A 241 -0.26 -34.71 -3.53
N GLY A 242 0.51 -34.27 -4.52
CA GLY A 242 0.04 -33.50 -5.67
C GLY A 242 0.52 -32.05 -5.64
N GLN A 243 -0.05 -31.25 -6.53
CA GLN A 243 0.32 -29.85 -6.70
C GLN A 243 -0.37 -28.99 -5.63
N GLN A 244 0.44 -28.26 -4.86
CA GLN A 244 -0.02 -27.22 -3.95
C GLN A 244 0.16 -25.85 -4.60
N ARG A 245 -0.78 -24.94 -4.34
CA ARG A 245 -0.73 -23.56 -4.83
C ARG A 245 -1.09 -22.55 -3.75
N ILE A 246 -0.25 -21.54 -3.60
CA ILE A 246 -0.51 -20.34 -2.79
C ILE A 246 -0.84 -19.20 -3.74
N ALA A 247 -1.89 -18.40 -3.47
CA ALA A 247 -2.10 -17.18 -4.24
C ALA A 247 -2.76 -16.05 -3.44
N TYR A 248 -2.29 -14.84 -3.71
CA TYR A 248 -2.99 -13.61 -3.37
C TYR A 248 -4.04 -13.31 -4.43
N ALA A 249 -5.27 -12.97 -4.02
CA ALA A 249 -6.27 -12.51 -5.00
C ALA A 249 -5.92 -11.14 -5.59
N GLY A 250 -5.26 -10.29 -4.80
CA GLY A 250 -5.18 -8.86 -5.07
C GLY A 250 -6.45 -8.15 -4.59
N SER A 251 -6.44 -6.82 -4.74
CA SER A 251 -7.60 -6.00 -4.42
C SER A 251 -8.72 -6.15 -5.45
N ILE A 252 -9.96 -6.05 -4.97
CA ILE A 252 -11.14 -6.19 -5.84
C ILE A 252 -11.26 -5.06 -6.87
N GLY A 253 -10.73 -3.88 -6.53
CA GLY A 253 -10.77 -2.67 -7.35
C GLY A 253 -9.46 -1.89 -7.20
N ARG A 254 -9.34 -0.78 -7.94
CA ARG A 254 -8.13 0.04 -7.90
C ARG A 254 -8.31 1.18 -6.91
N PHE A 255 -7.58 1.18 -5.79
CA PHE A 255 -7.73 2.15 -4.70
C PHE A 255 -6.63 3.21 -4.68
N HIS A 256 -5.51 2.93 -5.34
CA HIS A 256 -4.34 3.79 -5.44
C HIS A 256 -3.94 4.01 -6.89
N TYR A 257 -3.30 5.15 -7.12
CA TYR A 257 -2.74 5.51 -8.41
C TYR A 257 -1.42 4.76 -8.62
N GLY A 258 -1.21 4.24 -9.84
CA GLY A 258 0.01 3.49 -10.19
C GLY A 258 0.03 2.04 -9.70
N GLU A 259 -1.11 1.47 -9.28
CA GLU A 259 -1.20 0.03 -9.06
C GLU A 259 -1.05 -0.72 -10.38
N ASP A 260 -0.21 -1.75 -10.40
CA ASP A 260 0.07 -2.62 -11.54
C ASP A 260 -0.98 -3.73 -11.70
N GLY A 261 -1.14 -4.16 -12.95
CA GLY A 261 -1.91 -5.35 -13.32
C GLY A 261 -3.42 -5.18 -13.23
N ASP A 262 -4.12 -6.25 -13.58
CA ASP A 262 -5.57 -6.35 -13.47
C ASP A 262 -5.98 -6.53 -12.01
N LYS A 263 -7.14 -5.96 -11.67
CA LYS A 263 -7.81 -6.15 -10.38
C LYS A 263 -8.94 -7.14 -10.55
N GLY A 264 -9.29 -7.86 -9.49
CA GLY A 264 -10.33 -8.86 -9.61
C GLY A 264 -10.44 -9.81 -8.44
N TRP A 265 -10.84 -11.03 -8.77
CA TRP A 265 -11.03 -12.14 -7.83
C TRP A 265 -10.49 -13.43 -8.44
N LEU A 266 -10.26 -14.45 -7.61
CA LEU A 266 -9.77 -15.74 -8.09
C LEU A 266 -10.90 -16.77 -8.12
N LEU A 267 -11.11 -17.37 -9.28
CA LEU A 267 -11.85 -18.62 -9.40
C LEU A 267 -10.89 -19.77 -9.13
N TRP A 268 -11.14 -20.52 -8.05
CA TRP A 268 -10.38 -21.71 -7.71
C TRP A 268 -11.12 -22.98 -8.10
N GLU A 269 -10.38 -23.94 -8.64
CA GLU A 269 -10.78 -25.33 -8.79
C GLU A 269 -9.81 -26.18 -7.97
N VAL A 270 -10.30 -26.68 -6.82
CA VAL A 270 -9.47 -27.41 -5.86
C VAL A 270 -9.91 -28.87 -5.81
N ASP A 271 -8.98 -29.77 -6.08
CA ASP A 271 -9.12 -31.21 -5.86
C ASP A 271 -8.14 -31.66 -4.75
N THR A 272 -8.18 -32.94 -4.43
CA THR A 272 -7.35 -33.65 -3.45
C THR A 272 -5.86 -33.71 -3.80
N SER A 273 -5.54 -33.50 -5.09
CA SER A 273 -4.16 -33.59 -5.61
C SER A 273 -3.76 -32.40 -6.50
N SER A 274 -4.61 -31.39 -6.64
CA SER A 274 -4.34 -30.24 -7.50
C SER A 274 -5.14 -29.02 -7.08
N ALA A 275 -4.55 -27.82 -7.19
CA ALA A 275 -5.27 -26.56 -7.05
C ALA A 275 -4.91 -25.62 -8.19
N VAL A 276 -5.93 -25.17 -8.93
CA VAL A 276 -5.77 -24.18 -10.00
C VAL A 276 -6.58 -22.95 -9.63
N CYS A 277 -5.98 -21.77 -9.84
CA CYS A 277 -6.67 -20.48 -9.71
C CYS A 277 -6.55 -19.68 -11.01
N THR A 278 -7.60 -18.96 -11.38
CA THR A 278 -7.58 -18.01 -12.50
C THR A 278 -8.11 -16.67 -12.03
N LEU A 279 -7.34 -15.60 -12.30
CA LEU A 279 -7.78 -14.22 -12.06
C LEU A 279 -8.91 -13.86 -13.01
N GLN A 280 -10.04 -13.47 -12.44
CA GLN A 280 -11.21 -12.97 -13.14
C GLN A 280 -11.24 -11.44 -12.97
N PRO A 281 -10.95 -10.67 -14.04
CA PRO A 281 -10.86 -9.22 -13.94
C PRO A 281 -12.20 -8.57 -13.60
N THR A 282 -12.18 -7.59 -12.70
CA THR A 282 -13.33 -6.72 -12.41
C THR A 282 -13.32 -5.47 -13.29
N PRO A 283 -14.45 -4.73 -13.39
CA PRO A 283 -14.49 -3.43 -14.05
C PRO A 283 -13.82 -2.33 -13.19
N ALA A 284 -12.59 -2.58 -12.76
CA ALA A 284 -11.80 -1.64 -11.98
C ALA A 284 -11.40 -0.44 -12.82
N ARG A 285 -11.33 0.74 -12.20
CA ARG A 285 -10.93 1.95 -12.92
C ARG A 285 -9.50 1.82 -13.43
N ARG A 286 -9.25 2.42 -14.59
CA ARG A 286 -7.91 2.58 -15.14
C ARG A 286 -7.25 3.78 -14.47
N THR A 287 -6.03 3.61 -13.96
CA THR A 287 -5.20 4.73 -13.49
C THR A 287 -3.98 4.89 -14.38
N VAL A 288 -3.55 6.13 -14.59
CA VAL A 288 -2.37 6.49 -15.37
C VAL A 288 -1.51 7.42 -14.54
N ASP A 289 -0.24 7.05 -14.35
CA ASP A 289 0.73 7.80 -13.57
C ASP A 289 1.77 8.43 -14.51
N ILE A 290 1.80 9.76 -14.57
CA ILE A 290 2.76 10.52 -15.38
C ILE A 290 3.68 11.26 -14.43
N VAL A 291 4.99 10.97 -14.51
CA VAL A 291 5.99 11.51 -13.59
C VAL A 291 7.02 12.34 -14.36
N PHE A 292 7.23 13.57 -13.91
CA PHE A 292 8.24 14.49 -14.43
C PHE A 292 9.35 14.74 -13.40
N ASP A 293 10.60 14.67 -13.84
CA ASP A 293 11.74 15.18 -13.09
C ASP A 293 12.05 16.59 -13.59
N GLY A 294 11.62 17.61 -12.86
CA GLY A 294 11.57 18.99 -13.31
C GLY A 294 10.16 19.47 -13.69
N LYS A 295 10.10 20.55 -14.46
CA LYS A 295 8.85 21.20 -14.88
C LYS A 295 8.06 20.26 -15.81
N PRO A 296 6.74 20.08 -15.62
CA PRO A 296 5.92 19.34 -16.57
C PRO A 296 5.99 19.95 -17.96
N ASP A 297 6.42 19.16 -18.94
CA ASP A 297 6.38 19.53 -20.34
C ASP A 297 5.02 19.14 -20.95
N LEU A 298 4.32 20.12 -21.53
CA LEU A 298 2.98 19.92 -22.09
C LEU A 298 3.00 19.09 -23.37
N ASP A 299 4.09 19.12 -24.15
CA ASP A 299 4.18 18.33 -25.37
C ASP A 299 4.42 16.86 -25.01
N THR A 300 5.36 16.58 -24.09
CA THR A 300 5.52 15.23 -23.50
C THR A 300 4.23 14.72 -22.86
N LEU A 301 3.47 15.59 -22.17
CA LEU A 301 2.18 15.22 -21.59
C LEU A 301 1.17 14.80 -22.67
N ARG A 302 1.07 15.58 -23.77
CA ARG A 302 0.18 15.27 -24.90
C ARG A 302 0.57 13.96 -25.58
N ASP A 303 1.85 13.69 -25.74
CA ASP A 303 2.35 12.44 -26.30
C ASP A 303 1.99 11.25 -25.40
N ALA A 304 2.18 11.38 -24.08
CA ALA A 304 1.78 10.35 -23.12
C ALA A 304 0.26 10.10 -23.14
N VAL A 305 -0.53 11.17 -23.26
CA VAL A 305 -1.99 11.12 -23.40
C VAL A 305 -2.42 10.36 -24.65
N ALA A 306 -1.79 10.64 -25.79
CA ALA A 306 -2.07 9.98 -27.06
C ALA A 306 -1.67 8.50 -27.05
N GLN A 307 -0.59 8.13 -26.35
CA GLN A 307 -0.11 6.76 -26.28
C GLN A 307 -0.90 5.89 -25.30
N GLN A 308 -1.36 6.43 -24.17
CA GLN A 308 -1.92 5.65 -23.06
C GLN A 308 -3.45 5.61 -23.01
N ASP A 309 -4.13 6.25 -23.97
CA ASP A 309 -5.58 6.41 -24.03
C ASP A 309 -6.18 6.79 -22.66
N VAL A 310 -6.03 8.06 -22.31
CA VAL A 310 -6.46 8.61 -21.00
C VAL A 310 -7.97 8.84 -20.91
N ALA A 311 -8.73 8.58 -21.97
CA ALA A 311 -10.17 8.81 -21.99
C ALA A 311 -10.86 7.96 -20.89
N GLY A 312 -11.54 8.63 -19.97
CA GLY A 312 -12.21 7.99 -18.83
C GLY A 312 -11.25 7.38 -17.79
N ALA A 313 -9.93 7.56 -17.92
CA ALA A 313 -8.95 7.12 -16.94
C ALA A 313 -8.79 8.12 -15.79
N PHE A 314 -8.30 7.64 -14.66
CA PHE A 314 -7.91 8.45 -13.52
C PHE A 314 -6.42 8.77 -13.67
N VAL A 315 -6.09 10.02 -14.01
CA VAL A 315 -4.72 10.42 -14.32
C VAL A 315 -4.11 11.14 -13.13
N ARG A 316 -2.92 10.72 -12.70
CA ARG A 316 -2.11 11.45 -11.72
C ARG A 316 -0.83 11.95 -12.38
N VAL A 317 -0.61 13.26 -12.29
CA VAL A 317 0.61 13.92 -12.75
C VAL A 317 1.45 14.32 -11.54
N ARG A 318 2.67 13.79 -11.45
CA ARG A 318 3.64 14.11 -10.40
C ARG A 318 4.83 14.84 -10.98
N TRP A 319 5.32 15.84 -10.27
CA TRP A 319 6.54 16.53 -10.66
C TRP A 319 7.37 16.97 -9.46
N THR A 320 8.67 17.08 -9.66
CA THR A 320 9.60 17.62 -8.66
C THR A 320 10.31 18.83 -9.25
N VAL A 321 10.19 19.99 -8.62
CA VAL A 321 10.81 21.25 -9.08
C VAL A 321 11.54 21.96 -7.94
N ALA A 322 12.56 22.76 -8.27
CA ALA A 322 13.17 23.67 -7.30
C ALA A 322 12.17 24.76 -6.88
N ASP A 323 12.38 25.35 -5.70
CA ASP A 323 11.49 26.43 -5.18
C ASP A 323 11.40 27.63 -6.12
N GLU A 324 12.51 27.97 -6.79
CA GLU A 324 12.61 29.06 -7.77
C GLU A 324 11.69 28.82 -8.99
N ASP A 325 11.44 27.56 -9.34
CA ASP A 325 10.68 27.13 -10.52
C ASP A 325 9.19 26.87 -10.23
N ARG A 326 8.77 27.01 -8.96
CA ARG A 326 7.40 26.67 -8.52
C ARG A 326 6.32 27.40 -9.33
N HIS A 327 6.54 28.68 -9.60
CA HIS A 327 5.56 29.55 -10.25
C HIS A 327 5.42 29.27 -11.75
N GLU A 328 6.36 28.54 -12.34
CA GLU A 328 6.36 28.25 -13.77
C GLU A 328 5.49 27.04 -14.15
N VAL A 329 5.05 26.25 -13.16
CA VAL A 329 4.19 25.10 -13.41
C VAL A 329 2.75 25.55 -13.67
N ASN A 330 2.34 25.50 -14.94
CA ASN A 330 0.99 25.83 -15.35
C ASN A 330 0.02 24.66 -15.12
N ARG A 331 -0.56 24.60 -13.91
CA ARG A 331 -1.53 23.57 -13.52
C ARG A 331 -2.80 23.58 -14.37
N GLN A 332 -3.24 24.75 -14.82
CA GLN A 332 -4.45 24.89 -15.64
C GLN A 332 -4.23 24.26 -17.02
N ALA A 333 -3.10 24.53 -17.66
CA ALA A 333 -2.78 23.95 -18.96
C ALA A 333 -2.64 22.41 -18.88
N ILE A 334 -2.11 21.88 -17.79
CA ILE A 334 -2.06 20.41 -17.55
C ILE A 334 -3.46 19.84 -17.44
N GLN A 335 -4.37 20.50 -16.71
CA GLN A 335 -5.77 20.06 -16.60
C GLN A 335 -6.50 20.11 -17.94
N GLU A 336 -6.31 21.18 -18.73
CA GLU A 336 -6.90 21.32 -20.06
C GLU A 336 -6.40 20.24 -21.02
N ALA A 337 -5.10 19.92 -21.00
CA ALA A 337 -4.52 18.83 -21.79
C ALA A 337 -5.08 17.44 -21.41
N LEU A 338 -5.53 17.28 -20.16
CA LEU A 338 -6.10 16.05 -19.62
C LEU A 338 -7.64 16.06 -19.55
N GLY A 339 -8.32 16.96 -20.26
CA GLY A 339 -9.78 17.12 -20.17
C GLY A 339 -10.62 15.88 -20.53
N ALA A 340 -10.04 14.88 -21.19
CA ALA A 340 -10.70 13.60 -21.49
C ALA A 340 -10.63 12.58 -20.33
N ALA A 341 -9.81 12.83 -19.31
CA ALA A 341 -9.70 11.97 -18.14
C ALA A 341 -10.95 12.07 -17.26
N ALA A 342 -11.30 10.97 -16.58
CA ALA A 342 -12.39 10.97 -15.61
C ALA A 342 -12.02 11.77 -14.35
N GLU A 343 -10.75 11.74 -13.95
CA GLU A 343 -10.21 12.50 -12.82
C GLU A 343 -8.76 12.87 -13.12
N VAL A 344 -8.34 14.06 -12.68
CA VAL A 344 -6.95 14.52 -12.77
C VAL A 344 -6.46 14.93 -11.39
N LYS A 345 -5.42 14.24 -10.91
CA LYS A 345 -4.72 14.56 -9.66
C LYS A 345 -3.35 15.15 -9.95
N LEU A 346 -3.07 16.32 -9.40
CA LEU A 346 -1.80 17.02 -9.60
C LEU A 346 -1.01 17.06 -8.28
N GLU A 347 0.21 16.52 -8.28
CA GLU A 347 1.08 16.47 -7.10
C GLU A 347 2.46 17.07 -7.42
N GLY A 348 2.73 18.27 -6.90
CA GLY A 348 4.02 18.93 -7.04
C GLY A 348 4.85 18.84 -5.77
N ARG A 349 6.08 18.32 -5.88
CA ARG A 349 7.09 18.35 -4.82
C ARG A 349 8.05 19.52 -5.07
N ILE A 350 8.19 20.39 -4.08
CA ILE A 350 9.15 21.49 -4.12
C ILE A 350 10.39 21.08 -3.34
N VAL A 351 11.55 21.11 -4.00
CA VAL A 351 12.85 20.91 -3.34
C VAL A 351 13.36 22.29 -2.91
N PRO A 352 13.44 22.58 -1.60
CA PRO A 352 13.98 23.86 -1.15
C PRO A 352 15.46 23.96 -1.53
N VAL A 353 15.84 25.09 -2.10
CA VAL A 353 17.24 25.39 -2.40
C VAL A 353 17.98 25.65 -1.09
N VAL A 354 18.60 24.62 -0.53
CA VAL A 354 19.50 24.80 0.62
C VAL A 354 20.80 25.41 0.10
N ARG A 355 20.88 26.74 0.11
CA ARG A 355 22.16 27.44 -0.09
C ARG A 355 23.03 27.12 1.11
N THR A 356 24.00 26.24 0.95
CA THR A 356 24.99 25.93 1.97
C THR A 356 25.69 27.24 2.35
N ARG A 357 25.39 27.81 3.52
CA ARG A 357 26.25 28.82 4.13
C ARG A 357 27.63 28.18 4.22
N ALA A 358 28.67 28.82 3.69
CA ALA A 358 30.04 28.29 3.72
C ALA A 358 30.35 27.80 5.14
N ALA A 359 30.46 26.48 5.29
CA ALA A 359 30.58 25.84 6.59
C ALA A 359 31.84 26.38 7.30
N GLY A 360 31.70 26.74 8.58
CA GLY A 360 32.83 27.18 9.41
C GLY A 360 33.03 28.68 9.53
N ILE A 361 32.45 29.55 8.67
CA ILE A 361 32.60 31.02 8.84
C ILE A 361 32.05 31.46 10.21
N SER A 362 30.90 30.94 10.63
CA SER A 362 30.30 31.30 11.93
C SER A 362 31.13 30.86 13.14
N GLN A 363 32.02 29.87 12.98
CA GLN A 363 32.87 29.32 14.04
C GLN A 363 34.23 30.02 14.16
N LEU A 364 34.55 30.95 13.28
CA LEU A 364 35.80 31.74 13.37
C LEU A 364 35.75 32.70 14.57
N ASP A 365 36.90 32.92 15.20
CA ASP A 365 36.99 33.60 16.50
C ASP A 365 36.97 35.13 16.39
N SER A 366 37.31 35.69 15.22
CA SER A 366 37.31 37.14 15.00
C SER A 366 36.47 37.58 13.81
N LEU A 367 35.95 38.80 13.88
CA LEU A 367 35.16 39.40 12.81
C LEU A 367 36.00 39.60 11.52
N GLU A 368 37.30 39.86 11.67
CA GLU A 368 38.26 39.96 10.57
C GLU A 368 38.43 38.62 9.83
N GLN A 369 38.55 37.52 10.57
CA GLN A 369 38.62 36.17 10.00
C GLN A 369 37.33 35.83 9.26
N LYS A 370 36.17 36.22 9.81
CA LYS A 370 34.86 36.04 9.16
C LYS A 370 34.75 36.81 7.85
N VAL A 371 35.15 38.09 7.84
CA VAL A 371 35.14 38.93 6.63
C VAL A 371 36.11 38.38 5.58
N THR A 372 37.27 37.89 6.00
CA THR A 372 38.26 37.29 5.09
C THR A 372 37.75 35.99 4.46
N ALA A 373 37.21 35.08 5.27
CA ALA A 373 36.67 33.82 4.78
C ALA A 373 35.45 34.03 3.86
N TRP A 374 34.60 35.00 4.17
CA TRP A 374 33.49 35.41 3.30
C TRP A 374 33.99 35.99 1.98
N ALA A 375 34.96 36.90 2.01
CA ALA A 375 35.51 37.54 0.82
C ALA A 375 36.21 36.53 -0.10
N GLN A 376 36.90 35.53 0.46
CA GLN A 376 37.48 34.41 -0.29
C GLN A 376 36.41 33.53 -0.93
N ALA A 377 35.36 33.16 -0.17
CA ALA A 377 34.25 32.35 -0.68
C ALA A 377 33.43 33.05 -1.78
N THR A 378 33.48 34.39 -1.84
CA THR A 378 32.70 35.20 -2.79
C THR A 378 33.56 35.86 -3.87
N GLY A 379 34.89 35.67 -3.87
CA GLY A 379 35.81 36.25 -4.84
C GLY A 379 36.02 37.77 -4.70
N VAL A 380 35.70 38.36 -3.55
CA VAL A 380 35.82 39.80 -3.26
C VAL A 380 37.21 40.13 -2.68
N GLN A 381 37.77 41.28 -3.05
CA GLN A 381 39.04 41.76 -2.48
C GLN A 381 38.87 42.19 -1.02
N HIS A 382 39.56 41.50 -0.10
CA HIS A 382 39.35 41.64 1.35
C HIS A 382 40.13 42.80 1.99
N ALA A 383 41.22 43.27 1.38
CA ALA A 383 42.08 44.30 1.97
C ALA A 383 41.34 45.64 2.26
N GLY A 384 40.49 46.09 1.32
CA GLY A 384 39.70 47.30 1.50
C GLY A 384 38.63 47.16 2.58
N LEU A 385 38.02 45.98 2.68
CA LEU A 385 36.98 45.68 3.67
C LEU A 385 37.56 45.59 5.09
N LEU A 386 38.74 44.97 5.25
CA LEU A 386 39.42 44.88 6.54
C LEU A 386 39.86 46.27 7.04
N ARG A 387 40.28 47.16 6.13
CA ARG A 387 40.60 48.56 6.49
C ARG A 387 39.35 49.28 7.02
N CYS A 388 38.22 49.19 6.31
CA CYS A 388 36.98 49.80 6.77
C CYS A 388 36.49 49.19 8.10
N LEU A 389 36.67 47.88 8.29
CA LEU A 389 36.36 47.22 9.56
C LEU A 389 37.22 47.76 10.70
N GLY A 390 38.53 47.91 10.48
CA GLY A 390 39.44 48.49 11.47
C GLY A 390 39.07 49.94 11.83
N GLU A 391 38.67 50.75 10.84
CA GLU A 391 38.17 52.11 11.08
C GLU A 391 36.89 52.11 11.93
N LEU A 392 35.94 51.22 11.63
CA LEU A 392 34.69 51.09 12.39
C LEU A 392 34.89 50.62 13.84
N VAL A 393 35.91 49.78 14.09
CA VAL A 393 36.22 49.29 15.45
C VAL A 393 36.93 50.37 16.28
N CYS A 394 37.80 51.16 15.66
CA CYS A 394 38.73 52.04 16.36
C CYS A 394 38.34 53.52 16.36
N SER A 395 37.25 53.92 15.69
CA SER A 395 36.89 55.34 15.54
C SER A 395 35.40 55.58 15.69
N GLN A 396 35.03 56.76 16.19
CA GLN A 396 33.62 57.13 16.31
C GLN A 396 33.03 57.49 14.93
N PRO A 397 31.73 57.25 14.70
CA PRO A 397 31.08 57.52 13.41
C PRO A 397 31.33 58.94 12.87
N ASP A 398 31.32 59.94 13.75
CA ASP A 398 31.52 61.35 13.39
C ASP A 398 32.96 61.63 12.91
N GLU A 399 33.97 60.94 13.46
CA GLU A 399 35.38 61.07 13.06
C GLU A 399 35.68 60.38 11.72
N ILE A 400 34.98 59.28 11.44
CA ILE A 400 35.06 58.58 10.15
C ILE A 400 34.39 59.44 9.08
N ALA A 401 33.20 59.97 9.37
CA ALA A 401 32.47 60.88 8.47
C ALA A 401 33.29 62.15 8.18
N GLY A 402 33.89 62.76 9.21
CA GLY A 402 34.78 63.92 9.06
C GLY A 402 35.95 63.67 8.11
N ARG A 403 36.68 62.56 8.29
CA ARG A 403 37.80 62.17 7.41
C ARG A 403 37.39 61.91 5.96
N ILE A 404 36.22 61.29 5.74
CA ILE A 404 35.69 61.06 4.38
C ILE A 404 35.30 62.37 3.70
N LEU A 405 34.71 63.31 4.45
CA LEU A 405 34.35 64.63 3.94
C LEU A 405 35.58 65.50 3.65
N GLU A 406 36.60 65.46 4.51
CA GLU A 406 37.88 66.16 4.29
C GLU A 406 38.66 65.58 3.10
N ALA A 407 38.74 64.25 2.96
CA ALA A 407 39.38 63.60 1.82
C ALA A 407 38.67 63.94 0.49
N LYS A 408 37.34 64.12 0.50
CA LYS A 408 36.58 64.62 -0.66
C LYS A 408 36.90 66.08 -0.97
N CYS A 409 37.04 66.95 0.03
CA CYS A 409 37.43 68.36 -0.17
C CYS A 409 38.86 68.51 -0.74
N LEU A 410 39.80 67.65 -0.33
CA LEU A 410 41.18 67.62 -0.86
C LEU A 410 41.25 67.08 -2.30
N SER A 411 40.34 66.19 -2.70
CA SER A 411 40.28 65.64 -4.07
C SER A 411 39.63 66.58 -5.11
N CYS A 412 38.98 67.66 -4.67
CA CYS A 412 38.37 68.68 -5.54
C CYS A 412 39.25 69.95 -5.72
N GLY A 413 40.45 70.01 -5.13
CA GLY A 413 41.28 71.22 -5.04
C GLY A 413 42.40 71.40 -6.09
N ASP A 414 42.60 70.46 -7.01
CA ASP A 414 43.73 70.50 -7.97
C ASP A 414 43.22 70.27 -9.41
N GLY A 415 42.63 71.30 -10.01
CA GLY A 415 41.98 71.20 -11.33
C GLY A 415 41.38 72.49 -11.89
N GLY A 416 42.20 73.52 -12.11
CA GLY A 416 41.88 74.70 -12.93
C GLY A 416 42.74 75.89 -12.54
N ILE A 417 43.43 76.63 -13.42
CA ILE A 417 43.07 77.07 -14.77
C ILE A 417 44.39 77.44 -15.50
N LYS A 418 44.58 76.97 -16.75
CA LYS A 418 45.52 77.58 -17.72
C LYS A 418 44.89 78.86 -18.27
N GLY A 419 45.64 79.95 -18.26
CA GLY A 419 45.24 81.22 -18.87
C GLY A 419 45.46 81.25 -20.38
N VAL A 420 44.56 82.01 -21.03
CA VAL A 420 44.46 82.45 -22.44
C VAL A 420 43.96 81.40 -23.44
#